data_AF-A0A653CK39-F1
#
_entry.id   AF-A0A653CK39-F1
#
_cell.length_a   1.000
_cell.length_b   1.000
_cell.length_c   1.000
_cell.angle_alpha   90.00
_cell.angle_beta   90.00
_cell.angle_gamma   90.00
#
_symmetry.space_group_name_H-M   'P 1'
#
loop_
_entity.id
_entity.type
_entity.pdbx_description
1 polymer ?
#
loop_
_entity_poly.entity_id
_entity_poly.type
_entity_poly.pdbx_seq_one_letter_code
_entity_poly.pdbx_strand_id
1 'polypeptide(L)'
;MDDKLSENGDQNMQQLTNIRQKMWRAFENPHTSTAALVFYYVTGFFIAVSVMANVVETVPCGSRPGGAGSLPCGERYKIVFFCLDTACVMIFTAEYLLRMFAAPNRYKFVRSVMSIIDVVAILPYYIGLGITDNDDVSGAFVTLRVFRVFRIFKFSRHSQGLRILGYTLKSCASELGFLVFSLAMAIIIFATVMFYAEKNVGKTFTSIPAAFWYTIVTMTTLGYGDMVPATIAGKIVGGVCSLSGVLVIALPVPVIVSNFSRIYHQNQRADKRKAQRKARLARIRIAKASSGAAFVSKKKAAEARLAAQESGIELDDNYREEDIFELQHHHLLRCLEKTTDREFVELEVPYNGHPKRPGSPSPMASPAHSAVSIGLFQSCCGRCCPRRYQQTCGKYMPAASAAQTNQTGAGMDGTYLVEASF
;
A
#
# COMPACT_ATOMS: atom_id res chain seq x y z
N MET A 1 -44.44 33.44 8.93
CA MET A 1 -43.31 32.94 9.77
C MET A 1 -42.69 31.68 9.19
N ASP A 2 -43.33 31.09 8.17
CA ASP A 2 -43.00 29.78 7.59
C ASP A 2 -41.85 29.81 6.57
N ASP A 3 -41.65 30.93 5.85
CA ASP A 3 -40.56 31.05 4.87
C ASP A 3 -39.16 31.05 5.52
N LYS A 4 -39.04 31.64 6.72
CA LYS A 4 -37.78 31.61 7.51
C LYS A 4 -37.46 30.22 8.06
N LEU A 5 -38.47 29.37 8.25
CA LEU A 5 -38.26 27.99 8.70
C LEU A 5 -37.77 27.10 7.55
N SER A 6 -38.26 27.34 6.32
CA SER A 6 -37.84 26.61 5.12
C SER A 6 -36.41 26.97 4.68
N GLU A 7 -36.02 28.25 4.69
CA GLU A 7 -34.65 28.68 4.39
C GLU A 7 -33.63 28.14 5.41
N ASN A 8 -33.96 28.13 6.70
CA ASN A 8 -33.10 27.52 7.73
C ASN A 8 -33.00 26.01 7.56
N GLY A 9 -34.06 25.34 7.10
CA GLY A 9 -34.06 23.91 6.77
C GLY A 9 -33.09 23.58 5.64
N ASP A 10 -33.14 24.35 4.55
CA ASP A 10 -32.28 24.14 3.38
C ASP A 10 -30.81 24.51 3.64
N GLN A 11 -30.54 25.59 4.40
CA GLN A 11 -29.18 25.96 4.79
C GLN A 11 -28.54 24.91 5.71
N ASN A 12 -29.30 24.38 6.68
CA ASN A 12 -28.85 23.29 7.54
C ASN A 12 -28.60 22.01 6.73
N MET A 13 -29.48 21.67 5.78
CA MET A 13 -29.32 20.52 4.88
C MET A 13 -28.05 20.64 4.01
N GLN A 14 -27.75 21.84 3.49
CA GLN A 14 -26.54 22.12 2.73
C GLN A 14 -25.26 22.06 3.60
N GLN A 15 -25.32 22.54 4.84
CA GLN A 15 -24.19 22.40 5.77
C GLN A 15 -23.95 20.93 6.18
N LEU A 16 -25.00 20.18 6.49
CA LEU A 16 -24.94 18.75 6.82
C LEU A 16 -24.36 17.93 5.67
N THR A 17 -24.76 18.21 4.43
CA THR A 17 -24.21 17.53 3.25
C THR A 17 -22.73 17.86 3.03
N ASN A 18 -22.30 19.10 3.28
CA ASN A 18 -20.88 19.50 3.24
C ASN A 18 -20.04 18.83 4.34
N ILE A 19 -20.54 18.77 5.59
CA ILE A 19 -19.86 18.08 6.71
C ILE A 19 -19.74 16.60 6.42
N ARG A 20 -20.83 15.96 5.97
CA ARG A 20 -20.86 14.55 5.58
C ARG A 20 -19.86 14.23 4.48
N GLN A 21 -19.80 15.07 3.44
CA GLN A 21 -18.81 14.91 2.36
C GLN A 21 -17.37 15.10 2.86
N LYS A 22 -17.14 16.05 3.77
CA LYS A 22 -15.82 16.28 4.38
C LYS A 22 -15.39 15.07 5.22
N MET A 23 -16.29 14.53 6.05
CA MET A 23 -16.06 13.30 6.82
C MET A 23 -15.79 12.09 5.91
N TRP A 24 -16.58 11.92 4.86
CA TRP A 24 -16.38 10.84 3.89
C TRP A 24 -15.00 10.91 3.22
N ARG A 25 -14.57 12.12 2.82
CA ARG A 25 -13.24 12.34 2.24
C ARG A 25 -12.12 12.04 3.25
N ALA A 26 -12.31 12.40 4.51
CA ALA A 26 -11.38 12.10 5.60
C ALA A 26 -11.23 10.58 5.81
N PHE A 27 -12.33 9.82 5.82
CA PHE A 27 -12.28 8.36 6.00
C PHE A 27 -11.69 7.60 4.81
N GLU A 28 -11.88 8.09 3.59
CA GLU A 28 -11.34 7.44 2.38
C GLU A 28 -9.86 7.77 2.13
N ASN A 29 -9.42 8.97 2.55
CA ASN A 29 -8.06 9.45 2.35
C ASN A 29 -7.47 9.98 3.67
N PRO A 30 -6.76 9.14 4.43
CA PRO A 30 -6.22 9.52 5.74
C PRO A 30 -5.22 10.69 5.67
N HIS A 31 -4.56 10.89 4.53
CA HIS A 31 -3.63 12.01 4.32
C HIS A 31 -4.29 13.36 4.05
N THR A 32 -5.63 13.46 4.04
CA THR A 32 -6.33 14.73 3.77
C THR A 32 -6.40 15.66 4.97
N SER A 33 -6.34 15.12 6.19
CA SER A 33 -6.44 15.88 7.43
C SER A 33 -5.65 15.19 8.53
N THR A 34 -5.06 15.96 9.44
CA THR A 34 -4.39 15.44 10.64
C THR A 34 -5.35 14.59 11.49
N ALA A 35 -6.61 14.99 11.63
CA ALA A 35 -7.63 14.21 12.33
C ALA A 35 -7.91 12.85 11.65
N ALA A 36 -7.94 12.83 10.32
CA ALA A 36 -8.11 11.59 9.57
C ALA A 36 -6.92 10.64 9.74
N LEU A 37 -5.71 11.20 9.81
CA LEU A 37 -4.48 10.45 10.05
C LEU A 37 -4.44 9.87 11.47
N VAL A 38 -4.81 10.65 12.48
CA VAL A 38 -4.90 10.17 13.87
C VAL A 38 -5.91 9.03 13.97
N PHE A 39 -7.11 9.22 13.43
CA PHE A 39 -8.14 8.18 13.41
C PHE A 39 -7.66 6.90 12.72
N TYR A 40 -6.94 7.03 11.61
CA TYR A 40 -6.35 5.91 10.89
C TYR A 40 -5.35 5.11 11.74
N TYR A 41 -4.42 5.79 12.44
CA TYR A 41 -3.45 5.10 13.30
C TYR A 41 -4.09 4.51 14.56
N VAL A 42 -5.03 5.21 15.19
CA VAL A 42 -5.75 4.71 16.36
C VAL A 42 -6.55 3.45 16.02
N THR A 43 -7.32 3.47 14.94
CA THR A 43 -8.07 2.29 14.49
C THR A 43 -7.13 1.12 14.13
N GLY A 44 -6.01 1.40 13.46
CA GLY A 44 -4.98 0.39 13.17
C GLY A 44 -4.37 -0.23 14.43
N PHE A 45 -4.09 0.58 15.45
CA PHE A 45 -3.59 0.12 16.75
C PHE A 45 -4.58 -0.82 17.44
N PHE A 46 -5.87 -0.45 17.51
CA PHE A 46 -6.89 -1.31 18.12
C PHE A 46 -7.12 -2.61 17.33
N ILE A 47 -6.94 -2.61 16.00
CA ILE A 47 -6.92 -3.84 15.21
C ILE A 47 -5.77 -4.75 15.68
N ALA A 48 -4.55 -4.21 15.78
CA ALA A 48 -3.40 -4.98 16.24
C ALA A 48 -3.60 -5.54 17.66
N VAL A 49 -4.09 -4.72 18.59
CA VAL A 49 -4.43 -5.16 19.97
C VAL A 49 -5.48 -6.27 19.95
N SER A 50 -6.54 -6.12 19.15
CA SER A 50 -7.61 -7.11 19.07
C SER A 50 -7.17 -8.46 18.49
N VAL A 51 -6.19 -8.46 17.57
CA VAL A 51 -5.60 -9.67 17.00
C VAL A 51 -4.62 -10.30 17.98
N MET A 52 -3.79 -9.48 18.64
CA MET A 52 -2.87 -9.95 19.68
C MET A 52 -3.65 -10.60 20.84
N ALA A 53 -4.76 -9.99 21.26
CA ALA A 53 -5.63 -10.56 22.29
C ALA A 53 -6.16 -11.94 21.90
N ASN A 54 -6.63 -12.14 20.65
CA ASN A 54 -7.07 -13.45 20.16
C ASN A 54 -5.96 -14.50 20.22
N VAL A 55 -4.71 -14.11 19.94
CA VAL A 55 -3.55 -15.03 20.01
C VAL A 55 -3.25 -15.36 21.48
N VAL A 56 -3.10 -14.34 22.32
CA VAL A 56 -2.76 -14.51 23.75
C VAL A 56 -3.86 -15.26 24.51
N GLU A 57 -5.14 -15.12 24.13
CA GLU A 57 -6.26 -15.85 24.74
C GLU A 57 -6.03 -17.38 24.73
N THR A 58 -5.32 -17.89 23.71
CA THR A 58 -5.04 -19.32 23.52
C THR A 58 -3.72 -19.81 24.15
N VAL A 59 -2.85 -18.89 24.58
CA VAL A 59 -1.55 -19.23 25.18
C VAL A 59 -1.76 -19.89 26.55
N PRO A 60 -0.99 -20.94 26.91
CA PRO A 60 -1.03 -21.52 28.25
C PRO A 60 -0.49 -20.53 29.31
N CYS A 61 -1.28 -20.25 30.34
CA CYS A 61 -1.03 -19.24 31.40
C CYS A 61 -1.06 -19.83 32.82
N GLY A 62 -0.52 -21.03 32.99
CA GLY A 62 -0.39 -21.71 34.28
C GLY A 62 -1.05 -23.08 34.31
N SER A 63 -0.99 -23.74 35.46
CA SER A 63 -1.54 -25.07 35.66
C SER A 63 -3.02 -25.03 36.01
N ARG A 64 -3.79 -26.01 35.52
CA ARG A 64 -5.22 -26.14 35.84
C ARG A 64 -5.38 -26.54 37.32
N PRO A 65 -6.23 -25.87 38.13
CA PRO A 65 -6.46 -26.26 39.52
C PRO A 65 -7.08 -27.67 39.58
N GLY A 66 -6.38 -28.63 40.18
CA GLY A 66 -6.91 -29.99 40.41
C GLY A 66 -6.92 -30.93 39.20
N GLY A 67 -6.19 -30.65 38.12
CA GLY A 67 -6.11 -31.54 36.95
C GLY A 67 -4.77 -31.47 36.22
N ALA A 68 -4.46 -32.50 35.42
CA ALA A 68 -3.31 -32.50 34.53
C ALA A 68 -3.60 -31.64 33.28
N GLY A 69 -2.79 -30.61 33.04
CA GLY A 69 -2.88 -29.77 31.84
C GLY A 69 -2.63 -28.28 32.10
N SER A 70 -2.36 -27.53 31.03
CA SER A 70 -2.20 -26.08 31.07
C SER A 70 -3.54 -25.37 30.90
N LEU A 71 -3.74 -24.31 31.67
CA LEU A 71 -4.92 -23.45 31.59
C LEU A 71 -4.64 -22.29 30.61
N PRO A 72 -5.45 -22.08 29.57
CA PRO A 72 -5.25 -20.96 28.65
C PRO A 72 -5.47 -19.59 29.33
N CYS A 73 -4.76 -18.56 28.87
CA CYS A 73 -4.85 -17.20 29.43
C CYS A 73 -6.27 -16.64 29.37
N GLY A 74 -7.04 -16.99 28.33
CA GLY A 74 -8.44 -16.61 28.20
C GLY A 74 -9.32 -17.12 29.34
N GLU A 75 -9.06 -18.31 29.87
CA GLU A 75 -9.80 -18.84 31.01
C GLU A 75 -9.36 -18.26 32.35
N ARG A 76 -8.06 -17.94 32.49
CA ARG A 76 -7.52 -17.34 33.71
C ARG A 76 -7.95 -15.88 33.88
N TYR A 77 -7.91 -15.10 32.80
CA TYR A 77 -8.15 -13.66 32.80
C TYR A 77 -9.43 -13.30 32.02
N LYS A 78 -10.51 -14.06 32.21
CA LYS A 78 -11.79 -13.90 31.48
C LYS A 78 -12.30 -12.45 31.47
N ILE A 79 -12.28 -11.78 32.62
CA ILE A 79 -12.78 -10.41 32.77
C ILE A 79 -11.94 -9.42 31.95
N VAL A 80 -10.60 -9.56 31.97
CA VAL A 80 -9.69 -8.67 31.24
C VAL A 80 -9.89 -8.82 29.73
N PHE A 81 -9.93 -10.06 29.23
CA PHE A 81 -10.19 -10.32 27.81
C PHE A 81 -11.59 -9.88 27.38
N PHE A 82 -12.61 -10.09 28.22
CA PHE A 82 -13.96 -9.62 27.94
C PHE A 82 -14.04 -8.08 27.85
N CYS A 83 -13.43 -7.36 28.80
CA CYS A 83 -13.36 -5.90 28.77
C CYS A 83 -12.60 -5.40 27.53
N LEU A 84 -11.46 -6.02 27.20
CA LEU A 84 -10.66 -5.68 26.03
C LEU A 84 -11.43 -5.91 24.72
N ASP A 85 -12.02 -7.09 24.55
CA ASP A 85 -12.82 -7.41 23.36
C ASP A 85 -14.01 -6.45 23.22
N THR A 86 -14.70 -6.17 24.32
CA THR A 86 -15.82 -5.21 24.34
C THR A 86 -15.36 -3.83 23.90
N ALA A 87 -14.24 -3.32 24.45
CA ALA A 87 -13.69 -2.02 24.06
C ALA A 87 -13.31 -1.97 22.57
N CYS A 88 -12.63 -3.00 22.05
CA CYS A 88 -12.26 -3.10 20.64
C CYS A 88 -13.49 -3.12 19.72
N VAL A 89 -14.49 -3.94 20.04
CA VAL A 89 -15.72 -4.06 19.23
C VAL A 89 -16.54 -2.78 19.27
N MET A 90 -16.63 -2.10 20.41
CA MET A 90 -17.30 -0.80 20.51
C MET A 90 -16.64 0.24 19.60
N ILE A 91 -15.30 0.29 19.58
CA ILE A 91 -14.55 1.18 18.67
C ILE A 91 -14.82 0.81 17.20
N PHE A 92 -14.75 -0.47 16.83
CA PHE A 92 -15.00 -0.90 15.45
C PHE A 92 -16.45 -0.67 15.00
N THR A 93 -17.40 -0.80 15.92
CA THR A 93 -18.81 -0.50 15.67
C THR A 93 -19.00 0.99 15.45
N ALA A 94 -18.47 1.84 16.32
CA ALA A 94 -18.52 3.28 16.15
C ALA A 94 -17.86 3.71 14.84
N GLU A 95 -16.71 3.13 14.50
CA GLU A 95 -15.99 3.35 13.24
C GLU A 95 -16.86 2.99 12.02
N TYR A 96 -17.54 1.83 12.06
CA TYR A 96 -18.45 1.38 11.01
C TYR A 96 -19.66 2.32 10.87
N LEU A 97 -20.31 2.65 11.98
CA LEU A 97 -21.48 3.54 12.00
C LEU A 97 -21.14 4.94 11.49
N LEU A 98 -20.01 5.51 11.91
CA LEU A 98 -19.53 6.81 11.43
C LEU A 98 -19.28 6.81 9.93
N ARG A 99 -18.67 5.74 9.37
CA ARG A 99 -18.49 5.60 7.93
C ARG A 99 -19.81 5.40 7.20
N MET A 100 -20.70 4.58 7.76
CA MET A 100 -22.03 4.40 7.21
C MET A 100 -22.78 5.73 7.19
N PHE A 101 -22.68 6.57 8.23
CA PHE A 101 -23.24 7.93 8.30
C PHE A 101 -22.54 8.96 7.40
N ALA A 102 -21.28 8.76 7.04
CA ALA A 102 -20.57 9.61 6.08
C ALA A 102 -20.84 9.23 4.61
N ALA A 103 -21.18 7.98 4.31
CA ALA A 103 -21.31 7.47 2.94
C ALA A 103 -22.40 8.16 2.08
N PRO A 104 -22.10 8.61 0.84
CA PRO A 104 -23.09 9.27 -0.01
C PRO A 104 -24.29 8.37 -0.38
N ASN A 105 -24.07 7.05 -0.53
CA ASN A 105 -25.12 6.06 -0.73
C ASN A 105 -24.89 4.88 0.22
N ARG A 106 -25.80 4.70 1.19
CA ARG A 106 -25.70 3.70 2.27
C ARG A 106 -25.75 2.27 1.75
N TYR A 107 -26.67 1.99 0.83
CA TYR A 107 -26.85 0.64 0.28
C TYR A 107 -25.62 0.18 -0.51
N LYS A 108 -25.08 1.08 -1.36
CA LYS A 108 -23.83 0.81 -2.07
C LYS A 108 -22.64 0.62 -1.12
N PHE A 109 -22.62 1.35 0.00
CA PHE A 109 -21.59 1.20 1.03
C PHE A 109 -21.68 -0.16 1.72
N VAL A 110 -22.85 -0.56 2.22
CA VAL A 110 -23.04 -1.84 2.94
C VAL A 110 -22.70 -3.04 2.03
N ARG A 111 -23.01 -2.96 0.73
CA ARG A 111 -22.67 -4.02 -0.23
C ARG A 111 -21.21 -4.03 -0.70
N SER A 112 -20.38 -3.09 -0.26
CA SER A 112 -18.96 -3.04 -0.63
C SER A 112 -18.14 -4.06 0.17
N VAL A 113 -17.16 -4.71 -0.48
CA VAL A 113 -16.30 -5.75 0.14
C VAL A 113 -15.64 -5.25 1.44
N MET A 114 -15.15 -4.00 1.44
CA MET A 114 -14.50 -3.42 2.61
C MET A 114 -15.48 -3.19 3.77
N SER A 115 -16.74 -2.88 3.47
CA SER A 115 -17.80 -2.73 4.48
C SER A 115 -18.26 -4.08 5.04
N ILE A 116 -18.34 -5.11 4.18
CA ILE A 116 -18.63 -6.49 4.62
C ILE A 116 -17.55 -6.97 5.60
N ILE A 117 -16.27 -6.71 5.32
CA ILE A 117 -15.17 -7.03 6.24
C ILE A 117 -15.34 -6.31 7.59
N ASP A 118 -15.75 -5.03 7.59
CA ASP A 118 -16.01 -4.29 8.82
C ASP A 118 -17.15 -4.91 9.66
N VAL A 119 -18.21 -5.41 9.00
CA VAL A 119 -19.33 -6.11 9.68
C VAL A 119 -18.90 -7.47 10.22
N VAL A 120 -18.24 -8.28 9.41
CA VAL A 120 -17.76 -9.62 9.81
C VAL A 120 -16.79 -9.53 10.99
N ALA A 121 -16.02 -8.43 11.11
CA ALA A 121 -15.10 -8.22 12.22
C ALA A 121 -15.80 -8.02 13.59
N ILE A 122 -17.02 -7.46 13.61
CA ILE A 122 -17.78 -7.20 14.86
C ILE A 122 -18.85 -8.25 15.13
N LEU A 123 -19.31 -8.96 14.08
CA LEU A 123 -20.42 -9.90 14.12
C LEU A 123 -20.28 -10.99 15.21
N PRO A 124 -19.11 -11.65 15.41
CA PRO A 124 -18.99 -12.71 16.41
C PRO A 124 -19.31 -12.26 17.84
N TYR A 125 -19.05 -11.00 18.18
CA TYR A 125 -19.34 -10.46 19.50
C TYR A 125 -20.84 -10.25 19.73
N TYR A 126 -21.53 -9.63 18.76
CA TYR A 126 -22.97 -9.40 18.85
C TYR A 126 -23.78 -10.70 18.81
N ILE A 127 -23.37 -11.67 17.99
CA ILE A 127 -23.98 -13.01 18.02
C ILE A 127 -23.77 -13.66 19.40
N GLY A 128 -22.57 -13.54 19.96
CA GLY A 128 -22.27 -14.06 21.30
C GLY A 128 -23.10 -13.42 22.43
N LEU A 129 -23.48 -12.15 22.30
CA LEU A 129 -24.37 -11.48 23.25
C LEU A 129 -25.84 -11.93 23.10
N GLY A 130 -26.30 -12.12 21.86
CA GLY A 130 -27.71 -12.41 21.56
C GLY A 130 -28.15 -13.86 21.81
N ILE A 131 -27.23 -14.81 21.95
CA ILE A 131 -27.53 -16.27 22.11
C ILE A 131 -27.57 -16.70 23.60
N THR A 132 -27.56 -15.77 24.55
CA THR A 132 -27.55 -16.10 25.99
C THR A 132 -28.75 -17.00 26.40
N ASP A 133 -28.47 -18.02 27.24
CA ASP A 133 -29.42 -18.95 27.91
C ASP A 133 -29.99 -20.17 27.17
N ASN A 134 -29.25 -20.84 26.30
CA ASN A 134 -29.57 -22.22 25.94
C ASN A 134 -28.36 -23.13 26.13
N ASP A 135 -28.45 -24.12 27.02
CA ASP A 135 -27.35 -25.04 27.35
C ASP A 135 -26.86 -25.85 26.12
N ASP A 136 -27.75 -26.09 25.14
CA ASP A 136 -27.44 -26.80 23.90
C ASP A 136 -26.55 -26.01 22.91
N VAL A 137 -26.45 -24.68 23.05
CA VAL A 137 -25.63 -23.82 22.18
C VAL A 137 -24.29 -23.42 22.81
N SER A 138 -23.98 -23.90 24.01
CA SER A 138 -22.67 -23.67 24.67
C SER A 138 -21.48 -24.01 23.75
N GLY A 139 -21.60 -25.09 22.96
CA GLY A 139 -20.61 -25.48 21.95
C GLY A 139 -20.52 -24.50 20.76
N ALA A 140 -21.64 -23.92 20.33
CA ALA A 140 -21.68 -22.94 19.24
C ALA A 140 -20.93 -21.65 19.60
N PHE A 141 -20.95 -21.23 20.88
CA PHE A 141 -20.16 -20.08 21.33
C PHE A 141 -18.65 -20.31 21.19
N VAL A 142 -18.17 -21.55 21.38
CA VAL A 142 -16.75 -21.88 21.18
C VAL A 142 -16.38 -21.77 19.71
N THR A 143 -17.23 -22.26 18.81
CA THR A 143 -17.01 -22.14 17.35
C THR A 143 -17.05 -20.69 16.88
N LEU A 144 -17.91 -19.85 17.46
CA LEU A 144 -18.00 -18.42 17.13
C LEU A 144 -16.72 -17.64 17.48
N ARG A 145 -15.92 -18.10 18.44
CA ARG A 145 -14.62 -17.48 18.76
C ARG A 145 -13.64 -17.57 17.60
N VAL A 146 -13.69 -18.64 16.79
CA VAL A 146 -12.84 -18.78 15.59
C VAL A 146 -13.10 -17.65 14.61
N PHE A 147 -14.35 -17.24 14.43
CA PHE A 147 -14.70 -16.15 13.52
C PHE A 147 -14.13 -14.79 13.96
N ARG A 148 -13.71 -14.62 15.22
CA ARG A 148 -13.02 -13.39 15.65
C ARG A 148 -11.73 -13.17 14.87
N VAL A 149 -11.09 -14.23 14.35
CA VAL A 149 -9.89 -14.11 13.52
C VAL A 149 -10.14 -13.26 12.26
N PHE A 150 -11.38 -13.24 11.73
CA PHE A 150 -11.72 -12.46 10.55
C PHE A 150 -11.51 -10.94 10.77
N ARG A 151 -11.46 -10.46 12.02
CA ARG A 151 -11.11 -9.07 12.32
C ARG A 151 -9.72 -8.67 11.78
N ILE A 152 -8.82 -9.63 11.57
CA ILE A 152 -7.51 -9.37 10.94
C ILE A 152 -7.65 -8.78 9.53
N PHE A 153 -8.70 -9.17 8.78
CA PHE A 153 -8.93 -8.66 7.43
C PHE A 153 -9.31 -7.18 7.43
N LYS A 154 -9.76 -6.61 8.56
CA LYS A 154 -10.00 -5.17 8.70
C LYS A 154 -8.72 -4.36 8.43
N PHE A 155 -7.55 -4.95 8.71
CA PHE A 155 -6.24 -4.39 8.37
C PHE A 155 -6.05 -4.14 6.86
N SER A 156 -6.81 -4.82 6.00
CA SER A 156 -6.82 -4.56 4.56
C SER A 156 -7.19 -3.10 4.23
N ARG A 157 -8.04 -2.45 5.04
CA ARG A 157 -8.37 -1.03 4.84
C ARG A 157 -7.17 -0.12 5.09
N HIS A 158 -6.29 -0.52 6.01
CA HIS A 158 -5.05 0.16 6.39
C HIS A 158 -3.84 -0.29 5.59
N SER A 159 -4.02 -1.19 4.62
CA SER A 159 -2.93 -1.64 3.75
C SER A 159 -3.33 -1.49 2.28
N GLN A 160 -2.71 -0.50 1.62
CA GLN A 160 -2.82 -0.36 0.17
C GLN A 160 -2.34 -1.63 -0.54
N GLY A 161 -1.32 -2.30 0.00
CA GLY A 161 -0.80 -3.57 -0.52
C GLY A 161 -1.87 -4.67 -0.52
N LEU A 162 -2.57 -4.88 0.60
CA LEU A 162 -3.64 -5.90 0.69
C LEU A 162 -4.83 -5.57 -0.22
N ARG A 163 -5.17 -4.29 -0.39
CA ARG A 163 -6.22 -3.87 -1.32
C ARG A 163 -5.83 -4.18 -2.76
N ILE A 164 -4.61 -3.82 -3.15
CA ILE A 164 -4.08 -4.09 -4.49
C ILE A 164 -4.01 -5.60 -4.73
N LEU A 165 -3.51 -6.36 -3.76
CA LEU A 165 -3.49 -7.83 -3.77
C LEU A 165 -4.90 -8.41 -4.00
N GLY A 166 -5.92 -7.89 -3.33
CA GLY A 166 -7.31 -8.31 -3.55
C GLY A 166 -7.80 -8.01 -4.97
N TYR A 167 -7.50 -6.82 -5.51
CA TYR A 167 -7.87 -6.46 -6.89
C TYR A 167 -7.14 -7.31 -7.94
N THR A 168 -5.85 -7.58 -7.73
CA THR A 168 -5.06 -8.45 -8.61
C THR A 168 -5.55 -9.89 -8.55
N LEU A 169 -5.86 -10.43 -7.36
CA LEU A 169 -6.41 -11.78 -7.22
C LEU A 169 -7.77 -11.91 -7.91
N LYS A 170 -8.63 -10.90 -7.77
CA LYS A 170 -9.90 -10.86 -8.52
C LYS A 170 -9.66 -10.86 -10.03
N SER A 171 -8.67 -10.10 -10.50
CA SER A 171 -8.34 -10.04 -11.92
C SER A 171 -7.74 -11.34 -12.45
N CYS A 172 -7.05 -12.10 -11.59
CA CYS A 172 -6.43 -13.39 -11.92
C CYS A 172 -7.24 -14.60 -11.42
N ALA A 173 -8.52 -14.41 -11.10
CA ALA A 173 -9.34 -15.44 -10.47
C ALA A 173 -9.54 -16.65 -11.40
N SER A 174 -9.57 -16.42 -12.71
CA SER A 174 -9.67 -17.49 -13.71
C SER A 174 -8.42 -18.38 -13.72
N GLU A 175 -7.23 -17.76 -13.74
CA GLU A 175 -5.96 -18.51 -13.72
C GLU A 175 -5.75 -19.24 -12.39
N LEU A 176 -6.09 -18.59 -11.26
CA LEU A 176 -6.04 -19.23 -9.95
C LEU A 176 -7.04 -20.39 -9.85
N GLY A 177 -8.25 -20.22 -10.41
CA GLY A 177 -9.27 -21.26 -10.47
C GLY A 177 -8.78 -22.48 -11.26
N PHE A 178 -8.10 -22.26 -12.39
CA PHE A 178 -7.50 -23.35 -13.17
C PHE A 178 -6.38 -24.09 -12.41
N LEU A 179 -5.52 -23.36 -11.69
CA LEU A 179 -4.50 -23.98 -10.82
C LEU A 179 -5.15 -24.85 -9.73
N VAL A 180 -6.14 -24.32 -9.00
CA VAL A 180 -6.83 -25.07 -7.95
C VAL A 180 -7.56 -26.27 -8.52
N PHE A 181 -8.23 -26.13 -9.67
CA PHE A 181 -8.94 -27.22 -10.34
C PHE A 181 -7.99 -28.35 -10.78
N SER A 182 -6.88 -28.00 -11.46
CA SER A 182 -5.90 -28.99 -11.91
C SER A 182 -5.20 -29.71 -10.74
N LEU A 183 -4.87 -28.99 -9.67
CA LEU A 183 -4.29 -29.56 -8.45
C LEU A 183 -5.29 -30.47 -7.72
N ALA A 184 -6.56 -30.07 -7.59
CA ALA A 184 -7.60 -30.92 -7.00
C ALA A 184 -7.81 -32.22 -7.80
N MET A 185 -7.85 -32.13 -9.13
CA MET A 185 -7.96 -33.30 -10.00
C MET A 185 -6.76 -34.24 -9.82
N ALA A 186 -5.54 -33.70 -9.81
CA ALA A 186 -4.33 -34.50 -9.59
C ALA A 186 -4.31 -35.16 -8.20
N ILE A 187 -4.72 -34.45 -7.14
CA ILE A 187 -4.84 -35.03 -5.80
C ILE A 187 -5.81 -36.22 -5.79
N ILE A 188 -6.99 -36.07 -6.41
CA ILE A 188 -7.98 -37.16 -6.46
C ILE A 188 -7.43 -38.38 -7.17
N ILE A 189 -6.77 -38.20 -8.32
CA ILE A 189 -6.18 -39.29 -9.10
C ILE A 189 -5.09 -40.00 -8.31
N PHE A 190 -4.08 -39.27 -7.82
CA PHE A 190 -2.94 -39.87 -7.12
C PHE A 190 -3.33 -40.49 -5.78
N ALA A 191 -4.24 -39.87 -5.03
CA ALA A 191 -4.71 -40.45 -3.78
C ALA A 191 -5.50 -41.75 -4.00
N THR A 192 -6.29 -41.82 -5.08
CA THR A 192 -7.01 -43.05 -5.44
C THR A 192 -6.03 -44.16 -5.81
N VAL A 193 -5.04 -43.88 -6.67
CA VAL A 193 -4.02 -44.87 -7.05
C VAL A 193 -3.18 -45.29 -5.86
N MET A 194 -2.76 -44.35 -5.01
CA MET A 194 -1.99 -44.63 -3.79
C MET A 194 -2.76 -45.51 -2.81
N PHE A 195 -4.04 -45.20 -2.58
CA PHE A 195 -4.91 -46.03 -1.75
C PHE A 195 -4.97 -47.47 -2.30
N TYR A 196 -5.20 -47.67 -3.59
CA TYR A 196 -5.25 -49.03 -4.15
C TYR A 196 -3.89 -49.74 -4.16
N ALA A 197 -2.78 -49.01 -4.24
CA ALA A 197 -1.43 -49.58 -4.14
C ALA A 197 -1.09 -50.04 -2.71
N GLU A 198 -1.58 -49.33 -1.69
CA GLU A 198 -1.23 -49.56 -0.28
C GLU A 198 -2.36 -50.19 0.56
N LYS A 199 -3.59 -50.34 0.03
CA LYS A 199 -4.76 -50.81 0.82
C LYS A 199 -4.57 -52.16 1.51
N ASN A 200 -3.69 -53.00 0.97
CA ASN A 200 -3.44 -54.35 1.50
C ASN A 200 -2.24 -54.40 2.45
N VAL A 201 -1.56 -53.27 2.69
CA VAL A 201 -0.31 -53.21 3.46
C VAL A 201 -0.36 -52.06 4.46
N GLY A 202 -0.38 -52.40 5.75
CA GLY A 202 -0.35 -51.41 6.83
C GLY A 202 -1.72 -50.77 7.12
N LYS A 203 -1.72 -49.78 8.01
CA LYS A 203 -2.92 -49.05 8.48
C LYS A 203 -2.88 -47.55 8.19
N THR A 204 -1.91 -47.09 7.40
CA THR A 204 -1.72 -45.66 7.10
C THR A 204 -2.72 -45.18 6.04
N PHE A 205 -2.91 -45.94 4.95
CA PHE A 205 -3.83 -45.59 3.86
C PHE A 205 -5.21 -46.22 4.05
N THR A 206 -5.97 -45.75 5.04
CA THR A 206 -7.28 -46.34 5.43
C THR A 206 -8.43 -46.05 4.46
N SER A 207 -8.37 -44.92 3.76
CA SER A 207 -9.40 -44.47 2.83
C SER A 207 -8.83 -43.50 1.80
N ILE A 208 -9.56 -43.25 0.70
CA ILE A 208 -9.14 -42.28 -0.31
C ILE A 208 -9.00 -40.86 0.29
N PRO A 209 -9.94 -40.35 1.13
CA PRO A 209 -9.75 -39.06 1.80
C PRO A 209 -8.55 -39.04 2.76
N ALA A 210 -8.24 -40.15 3.44
CA ALA A 210 -7.03 -40.23 4.25
C ALA A 210 -5.76 -40.15 3.37
N ALA A 211 -5.78 -40.74 2.17
CA ALA A 211 -4.70 -40.63 1.20
C ALA A 211 -4.56 -39.20 0.64
N PHE A 212 -5.59 -38.34 0.68
CA PHE A 212 -5.45 -36.93 0.30
C PHE A 212 -4.37 -36.23 1.13
N TRP A 213 -4.26 -36.51 2.43
CA TRP A 213 -3.24 -35.90 3.28
C TRP A 213 -1.82 -36.20 2.75
N TYR A 214 -1.52 -37.49 2.53
CA TYR A 214 -0.26 -37.91 1.93
C TYR A 214 -0.01 -37.26 0.57
N THR A 215 -1.01 -37.27 -0.33
CA THR A 215 -0.87 -36.73 -1.68
C THR A 215 -0.67 -35.21 -1.68
N ILE A 216 -1.39 -34.46 -0.82
CA ILE A 216 -1.21 -33.01 -0.66
C ILE A 216 0.20 -32.70 -0.17
N VAL A 217 0.65 -33.36 0.90
CA VAL A 217 1.97 -33.17 1.50
C VAL A 217 3.09 -33.54 0.53
N THR A 218 2.90 -34.58 -0.29
CA THR A 218 3.88 -35.03 -1.28
C THR A 218 3.92 -34.12 -2.51
N MET A 219 2.76 -33.77 -3.09
CA MET A 219 2.69 -32.91 -4.29
C MET A 219 3.16 -31.48 -4.01
N THR A 220 2.95 -30.98 -2.79
CA THR A 220 3.45 -29.66 -2.34
C THR A 220 4.89 -29.71 -1.83
N THR A 221 5.57 -30.85 -1.94
CA THR A 221 6.97 -31.05 -1.54
C THR A 221 7.26 -30.81 -0.05
N LEU A 222 6.24 -30.88 0.82
CA LEU A 222 6.40 -30.73 2.27
C LEU A 222 7.05 -31.97 2.91
N GLY A 223 6.53 -33.16 2.59
CA GLY A 223 7.13 -34.44 3.00
C GLY A 223 7.32 -34.64 4.51
N TYR A 224 6.27 -34.44 5.33
CA TYR A 224 6.37 -34.61 6.80
C TYR A 224 6.85 -36.00 7.25
N GLY A 225 6.60 -37.05 6.46
CA GLY A 225 7.04 -38.42 6.73
C GLY A 225 6.16 -39.20 7.71
N ASP A 226 5.03 -38.63 8.14
CA ASP A 226 4.03 -39.28 8.99
C ASP A 226 3.22 -40.36 8.25
N MET A 227 3.09 -40.23 6.93
CA MET A 227 2.53 -41.24 6.03
C MET A 227 3.50 -41.50 4.88
N VAL A 228 3.88 -42.77 4.66
CA VAL A 228 4.75 -43.20 3.55
C VAL A 228 4.30 -44.55 2.99
N PRO A 229 4.41 -44.77 1.66
CA PRO A 229 4.09 -46.06 1.06
C PRO A 229 5.14 -47.12 1.42
N ALA A 230 4.67 -48.30 1.83
CA ALA A 230 5.52 -49.43 2.16
C ALA A 230 5.82 -50.30 0.94
N THR A 231 4.86 -50.43 0.03
CA THR A 231 4.99 -51.32 -1.14
C THR A 231 5.86 -50.71 -2.23
N ILE A 232 6.46 -51.57 -3.07
CA ILE A 232 7.23 -51.13 -4.23
C ILE A 232 6.34 -50.33 -5.20
N ALA A 233 5.11 -50.80 -5.44
CA ALA A 233 4.14 -50.12 -6.27
C ALA A 233 3.81 -48.72 -5.73
N GLY A 234 3.50 -48.61 -4.43
CA GLY A 234 3.24 -47.32 -3.78
C GLY A 234 4.44 -46.38 -3.82
N LYS A 235 5.67 -46.90 -3.67
CA LYS A 235 6.91 -46.08 -3.82
C LYS A 235 7.07 -45.54 -5.24
N ILE A 236 6.79 -46.35 -6.27
CA ILE A 236 6.82 -45.90 -7.67
C ILE A 236 5.75 -44.82 -7.89
N VAL A 237 4.51 -45.07 -7.46
CA VAL A 237 3.42 -44.09 -7.57
C VAL A 237 3.75 -42.81 -6.80
N GLY A 238 4.36 -42.94 -5.61
CA GLY A 238 4.82 -41.82 -4.80
C GLY A 238 5.87 -40.97 -5.51
N GLY A 239 6.83 -41.60 -6.18
CA GLY A 239 7.84 -40.91 -6.99
C GLY A 239 7.24 -40.17 -8.18
N VAL A 240 6.28 -40.79 -8.90
CA VAL A 240 5.54 -40.13 -9.99
C VAL A 240 4.67 -38.99 -9.46
N CYS A 241 4.04 -39.18 -8.30
CA CYS A 241 3.23 -38.18 -7.61
C CYS A 241 4.06 -36.96 -7.21
N SER A 242 5.25 -37.15 -6.62
CA SER A 242 6.14 -36.03 -6.27
C SER A 242 6.61 -35.27 -7.50
N LEU A 243 7.01 -35.97 -8.56
CA LEU A 243 7.50 -35.33 -9.80
C LEU A 243 6.38 -34.53 -10.49
N SER A 244 5.20 -35.14 -10.62
CA SER A 244 4.04 -34.48 -11.23
C SER A 244 3.53 -33.30 -10.39
N GLY A 245 3.56 -33.37 -9.06
CA GLY A 245 3.19 -32.26 -8.18
C GLY A 245 4.03 -31.01 -8.43
N VAL A 246 5.35 -31.17 -8.52
CA VAL A 246 6.27 -30.08 -8.88
C VAL A 246 5.91 -29.47 -10.22
N LEU A 247 5.66 -30.29 -11.24
CA LEU A 247 5.29 -29.80 -12.59
C LEU A 247 3.94 -29.07 -12.59
N VAL A 248 2.92 -29.62 -11.91
CA VAL A 248 1.57 -29.03 -11.85
C VAL A 248 1.58 -27.67 -11.15
N ILE A 249 2.42 -27.48 -10.13
CA ILE A 249 2.56 -26.19 -9.43
C ILE A 249 3.47 -25.24 -10.22
N ALA A 250 4.58 -25.74 -10.77
CA ALA A 250 5.59 -24.91 -11.43
C ALA A 250 5.12 -24.25 -12.73
N LEU A 251 4.13 -24.81 -13.43
CA LEU A 251 3.63 -24.26 -14.69
C LEU A 251 2.73 -23.02 -14.52
N PRO A 252 1.64 -23.05 -13.72
CA PRO A 252 0.73 -21.91 -13.57
C PRO A 252 1.25 -20.82 -12.62
N VAL A 253 2.06 -21.16 -11.60
CA VAL A 253 2.49 -20.18 -10.60
C VAL A 253 3.29 -19.02 -11.24
N PRO A 254 4.30 -19.24 -12.11
CA PRO A 254 5.01 -18.14 -12.78
C PRO A 254 4.09 -17.29 -13.67
N VAL A 255 3.08 -17.88 -14.31
CA VAL A 255 2.08 -17.14 -15.11
C VAL A 255 1.26 -16.23 -14.20
N ILE A 256 0.78 -16.76 -13.08
CA ILE A 256 0.04 -15.99 -12.07
C ILE A 256 0.92 -14.87 -11.51
N VAL A 257 2.18 -15.15 -11.17
CA VAL A 257 3.14 -14.16 -10.65
C VAL A 257 3.44 -13.08 -11.69
N SER A 258 3.60 -13.44 -12.97
CA SER A 258 3.81 -12.49 -14.05
C SER A 258 2.59 -11.57 -14.25
N ASN A 259 1.37 -12.15 -14.26
CA ASN A 259 0.13 -11.38 -14.35
C ASN A 259 -0.07 -10.48 -13.12
N PHE A 260 0.21 -11.01 -11.92
CA PHE A 260 0.17 -10.25 -10.66
C PHE A 260 1.15 -9.07 -10.70
N SER A 261 2.40 -9.30 -11.09
CA SER A 261 3.44 -8.27 -11.20
C SER A 261 3.04 -7.18 -12.20
N ARG A 262 2.52 -7.57 -13.38
CA ARG A 262 2.02 -6.63 -14.39
C ARG A 262 0.92 -5.73 -13.83
N ILE A 263 -0.11 -6.31 -13.21
CA ILE A 263 -1.25 -5.55 -12.68
C ILE A 263 -0.82 -4.69 -11.49
N TYR A 264 0.05 -5.21 -10.62
CA TYR A 264 0.62 -4.47 -9.49
C TYR A 264 1.38 -3.22 -9.97
N HIS A 265 2.29 -3.36 -10.94
CA HIS A 265 3.02 -2.22 -11.51
C HIS A 265 2.12 -1.26 -12.28
N GLN A 266 1.09 -1.75 -12.96
CA GLN A 266 0.09 -0.89 -13.62
C GLN A 266 -0.67 -0.03 -12.61
N ASN A 267 -1.15 -0.61 -11.50
CA ASN A 267 -1.81 0.13 -10.43
C ASN A 267 -0.87 1.15 -9.78
N GLN A 268 0.38 0.76 -9.51
CA GLN A 268 1.37 1.69 -8.94
C GLN A 268 1.67 2.86 -9.87
N ARG A 269 1.81 2.62 -11.19
CA ARG A 269 1.99 3.68 -12.20
C ARG A 269 0.75 4.56 -12.31
N ALA A 270 -0.45 3.98 -12.28
CA ALA A 270 -1.70 4.73 -12.30
C ALA A 270 -1.82 5.66 -11.09
N ASP A 271 -1.45 5.20 -9.90
CA ASP A 271 -1.50 6.03 -8.70
C ASP A 271 -0.42 7.12 -8.69
N LYS A 272 0.80 6.83 -9.17
CA LYS A 272 1.83 7.86 -9.42
C LYS A 272 1.33 8.93 -10.41
N ARG A 273 0.70 8.53 -11.52
CA ARG A 273 0.11 9.45 -12.51
C ARG A 273 -1.01 10.30 -11.91
N LYS A 274 -1.90 9.71 -11.09
CA LYS A 274 -2.95 10.46 -10.36
C LYS A 274 -2.34 11.48 -9.41
N ALA A 275 -1.29 11.12 -8.66
CA ALA A 275 -0.59 12.02 -7.76
C ALA A 275 0.06 13.19 -8.53
N GLN A 276 0.77 12.90 -9.63
CA GLN A 276 1.37 13.92 -10.50
C GLN A 276 0.31 14.85 -11.11
N ARG A 277 -0.82 14.30 -11.59
CA ARG A 277 -1.94 15.11 -12.13
C ARG A 277 -2.54 16.03 -11.07
N LYS A 278 -2.72 15.54 -9.83
CA LYS A 278 -3.20 16.37 -8.71
C LYS A 278 -2.22 17.49 -8.38
N ALA A 279 -0.91 17.19 -8.29
CA ALA A 279 0.11 18.20 -8.04
C ALA A 279 0.17 19.25 -9.16
N ARG A 280 0.11 18.84 -10.43
CA ARG A 280 0.05 19.76 -11.57
C ARG A 280 -1.18 20.66 -11.54
N LEU A 281 -2.36 20.10 -11.26
CA LEU A 281 -3.60 20.87 -11.14
C LEU A 281 -3.55 21.87 -9.98
N ALA A 282 -2.96 21.50 -8.85
CA ALA A 282 -2.75 22.42 -7.73
C ALA A 282 -1.84 23.59 -8.12
N ARG A 283 -0.73 23.34 -8.83
CA ARG A 283 0.16 24.38 -9.35
C ARG A 283 -0.55 25.33 -10.33
N ILE A 284 -1.35 24.79 -11.25
CA ILE A 284 -2.13 25.61 -12.20
C ILE A 284 -3.15 26.48 -11.47
N ARG A 285 -3.82 25.96 -10.43
CA ARG A 285 -4.75 26.76 -9.61
C ARG A 285 -4.06 27.91 -8.90
N ILE A 286 -2.90 27.66 -8.29
CA ILE A 286 -2.10 28.70 -7.63
C ILE A 286 -1.68 29.76 -8.65
N ALA A 287 -1.16 29.35 -9.82
CA ALA A 287 -0.76 30.27 -10.88
C ALA A 287 -1.94 31.15 -11.37
N LYS A 288 -3.11 30.56 -11.62
CA LYS A 288 -4.31 31.31 -12.03
C LYS A 288 -4.78 32.29 -10.95
N ALA A 289 -4.77 31.88 -9.68
CA ALA A 289 -5.12 32.76 -8.57
C ALA A 289 -4.14 33.94 -8.46
N SER A 290 -2.83 33.70 -8.60
CA SER A 290 -1.82 34.76 -8.59
C SER A 290 -1.95 35.72 -9.78
N SER A 291 -2.24 35.21 -10.99
CA SER A 291 -2.45 36.06 -12.17
C SER A 291 -3.72 36.91 -12.05
N GLY A 292 -4.82 36.35 -11.52
CA GLY A 292 -6.05 37.10 -11.25
C GLY A 292 -5.85 38.20 -10.19
N ALA A 293 -5.14 37.89 -9.10
CA ALA A 293 -4.83 38.88 -8.07
C ALA A 293 -3.92 40.00 -8.59
N ALA A 294 -2.92 39.68 -9.42
CA ALA A 294 -2.04 40.67 -10.03
C ALA A 294 -2.81 41.62 -10.98
N PHE A 295 -3.75 41.08 -11.77
CA PHE A 295 -4.62 41.88 -12.64
C PHE A 295 -5.50 42.86 -11.84
N VAL A 296 -6.17 42.38 -10.78
CA VAL A 296 -7.01 43.23 -9.92
C VAL A 296 -6.19 44.31 -9.23
N SER A 297 -4.99 43.98 -8.74
CA SER A 297 -4.09 44.96 -8.12
C SER A 297 -3.64 46.05 -9.08
N LYS A 298 -3.28 45.69 -10.33
CA LYS A 298 -2.89 46.67 -11.35
C LYS A 298 -4.05 47.55 -11.78
N LYS A 299 -5.25 46.98 -11.96
CA LYS A 299 -6.47 47.75 -12.28
C LYS A 299 -6.78 48.78 -11.20
N LYS A 300 -6.75 48.37 -9.92
CA LYS A 300 -7.01 49.28 -8.79
C LYS A 300 -5.97 50.41 -8.69
N ALA A 301 -4.70 50.13 -9.01
CA ALA A 301 -3.65 51.15 -9.07
C ALA A 301 -3.87 52.16 -10.22
N ALA A 302 -4.35 51.69 -11.37
CA ALA A 302 -4.70 52.57 -12.50
C ALA A 302 -5.92 53.45 -12.18
N GLU A 303 -6.97 52.89 -11.58
CA GLU A 303 -8.16 53.64 -11.14
C GLU A 303 -7.79 54.70 -10.07
N ALA A 304 -6.91 54.37 -9.12
CA ALA A 304 -6.42 55.32 -8.12
C ALA A 304 -5.61 56.48 -8.73
N ARG A 305 -4.84 56.21 -9.80
CA ARG A 305 -4.10 57.25 -10.54
C ARG A 305 -5.05 58.23 -11.23
N LEU A 306 -6.09 57.72 -11.90
CA LEU A 306 -7.10 58.55 -12.56
C LEU A 306 -7.88 59.40 -11.55
N ALA A 307 -8.26 58.84 -10.40
CA ALA A 307 -8.93 59.58 -9.33
C ALA A 307 -8.05 60.69 -8.71
N ALA A 308 -6.74 60.48 -8.61
CA ALA A 308 -5.80 61.50 -8.15
C ALA A 308 -5.69 62.66 -9.15
N GLN A 309 -5.68 62.35 -10.45
CA GLN A 309 -5.65 63.34 -11.53
C GLN A 309 -6.92 64.21 -11.56
N GLU A 310 -8.08 63.62 -11.27
CA GLU A 310 -9.36 64.34 -11.21
C GLU A 310 -9.49 65.26 -9.97
N SER A 311 -8.69 65.01 -8.93
CA SER A 311 -8.68 65.80 -7.67
C SER A 311 -7.79 67.05 -7.67
N GLY A 312 -7.14 67.37 -8.79
CA GLY A 312 -6.41 68.63 -8.98
C GLY A 312 -5.06 68.74 -8.24
N ILE A 313 -4.42 67.61 -7.90
CA ILE A 313 -3.06 67.59 -7.36
C ILE A 313 -2.08 67.42 -8.54
N GLU A 314 -1.29 68.45 -8.84
CA GLU A 314 -0.23 68.38 -9.84
C GLU A 314 0.84 67.37 -9.42
N LEU A 315 1.09 66.38 -10.29
CA LEU A 315 2.26 65.52 -10.23
C LEU A 315 3.20 65.95 -11.36
N ASP A 316 4.43 66.23 -10.96
CA ASP A 316 5.57 66.65 -11.78
C ASP A 316 5.76 65.78 -13.04
N ASP A 317 6.12 66.47 -14.13
CA ASP A 317 6.19 66.00 -15.51
C ASP A 317 7.13 64.80 -15.69
N ASN A 318 6.57 63.60 -15.94
CA ASN A 318 6.98 62.74 -17.06
C ASN A 318 6.07 61.49 -17.17
N TYR A 319 5.86 61.04 -18.40
CA TYR A 319 5.23 59.78 -18.85
C TYR A 319 3.83 59.88 -19.48
N ARG A 320 3.89 59.65 -20.81
CA ARG A 320 2.84 59.68 -21.84
C ARG A 320 1.73 58.65 -21.63
N GLU A 321 0.57 59.04 -22.13
CA GLU A 321 -0.72 58.34 -22.24
C GLU A 321 -0.72 57.04 -23.09
N GLU A 322 0.43 56.43 -23.39
CA GLU A 322 0.55 55.26 -24.29
C GLU A 322 0.66 53.89 -23.58
N ASP A 323 0.77 53.85 -22.25
CA ASP A 323 1.13 52.63 -21.52
C ASP A 323 0.05 51.53 -21.51
N ILE A 324 -1.25 51.85 -21.67
CA ILE A 324 -2.31 50.85 -21.48
C ILE A 324 -2.34 49.83 -22.64
N PHE A 325 -2.23 50.29 -23.88
CA PHE A 325 -2.31 49.42 -25.06
C PHE A 325 -1.04 48.59 -25.22
N GLU A 326 0.13 49.19 -24.96
CA GLU A 326 1.42 48.52 -25.05
C GLU A 326 1.59 47.48 -23.93
N LEU A 327 1.11 47.77 -22.71
CA LEU A 327 1.09 46.81 -21.60
C LEU A 327 0.12 45.64 -21.84
N GLN A 328 -1.03 45.91 -22.47
CA GLN A 328 -2.01 44.90 -22.83
C GLN A 328 -1.47 43.98 -23.94
N HIS A 329 -0.77 44.55 -24.93
CA HIS A 329 -0.07 43.82 -25.99
C HIS A 329 1.08 42.96 -25.45
N HIS A 330 1.93 43.51 -24.58
CA HIS A 330 3.03 42.77 -23.96
C HIS A 330 2.54 41.64 -23.06
N HIS A 331 1.44 41.84 -22.32
CA HIS A 331 0.85 40.79 -21.49
C HIS A 331 0.23 39.67 -22.35
N LEU A 332 -0.36 40.00 -23.51
CA LEU A 332 -0.89 39.02 -24.45
C LEU A 332 0.24 38.19 -25.09
N LEU A 333 1.31 38.87 -25.54
CA LEU A 333 2.49 38.22 -26.10
C LEU A 333 3.18 37.31 -25.08
N ARG A 334 3.34 37.75 -23.83
CA ARG A 334 3.96 36.94 -22.77
C ARG A 334 3.08 35.78 -22.32
N CYS A 335 1.75 35.93 -22.39
CA CYS A 335 0.83 34.82 -22.19
C CYS A 335 0.89 33.82 -23.36
N LEU A 336 0.92 34.32 -24.60
CA LEU A 336 1.05 33.50 -25.82
C LEU A 336 2.36 32.73 -25.81
N GLU A 337 3.49 33.41 -25.65
CA GLU A 337 4.84 32.85 -25.53
C GLU A 337 4.86 31.76 -24.45
N LYS A 338 4.35 32.01 -23.25
CA LYS A 338 4.32 31.02 -22.16
C LYS A 338 3.37 29.84 -22.40
N THR A 339 2.41 29.97 -23.33
CA THR A 339 1.54 28.86 -23.77
C THR A 339 2.09 28.10 -24.96
N THR A 340 2.89 28.75 -25.83
CA THR A 340 3.56 28.16 -26.99
C THR A 340 4.92 27.56 -26.65
N ASP A 341 5.57 28.03 -25.58
CA ASP A 341 6.84 27.53 -25.04
C ASP A 341 6.64 26.22 -24.25
N ARG A 342 5.76 25.34 -24.78
CA ARG A 342 5.92 23.91 -24.55
C ARG A 342 7.14 23.51 -25.35
N GLU A 343 8.26 23.44 -24.66
CA GLU A 343 9.43 22.66 -25.04
C GLU A 343 8.93 21.35 -25.68
N PHE A 344 9.01 21.27 -27.01
CA PHE A 344 8.90 20.02 -27.71
C PHE A 344 10.12 19.23 -27.25
N VAL A 345 9.93 18.30 -26.32
CA VAL A 345 10.87 17.20 -26.17
C VAL A 345 10.71 16.39 -27.45
N GLU A 346 11.45 16.80 -28.47
CA GLU A 346 11.66 16.05 -29.69
C GLU A 346 12.36 14.76 -29.26
N LEU A 347 11.59 13.68 -29.23
CA LEU A 347 12.14 12.34 -29.09
C LEU A 347 12.80 12.03 -30.43
N GLU A 348 14.03 12.53 -30.64
CA GLU A 348 14.85 12.19 -31.80
C GLU A 348 15.13 10.69 -31.77
N VAL A 349 14.34 9.95 -32.55
CA VAL A 349 14.67 8.62 -33.03
C VAL A 349 15.43 8.85 -34.34
N PRO A 350 16.74 8.59 -34.43
CA PRO A 350 17.45 8.78 -35.69
C PRO A 350 17.06 7.67 -36.66
N TYR A 351 16.23 8.02 -37.64
CA TYR A 351 15.99 7.22 -38.85
C TYR A 351 16.97 7.68 -39.93
N ASN A 352 18.11 7.00 -40.06
CA ASN A 352 19.02 7.21 -41.18
C ASN A 352 18.67 6.24 -42.32
N GLY A 353 18.12 6.80 -43.40
CA GLY A 353 18.00 6.10 -44.68
C GLY A 353 19.12 6.53 -45.64
N HIS A 354 19.95 5.58 -46.06
CA HIS A 354 20.47 5.56 -47.43
C HIS A 354 20.70 4.09 -47.86
N PRO A 355 20.49 3.71 -49.14
CA PRO A 355 20.29 2.33 -49.53
C PRO A 355 21.58 1.66 -50.03
N LYS A 356 21.80 0.38 -49.66
CA LYS A 356 22.32 -0.71 -50.53
C LYS A 356 22.32 -2.08 -49.79
N ARG A 357 22.15 -3.15 -50.58
CA ARG A 357 21.87 -4.58 -50.25
C ARG A 357 23.11 -5.38 -49.73
N PRO A 358 23.10 -6.74 -49.69
CA PRO A 358 22.70 -7.65 -48.60
C PRO A 358 23.89 -8.48 -48.04
N GLY A 359 23.88 -8.84 -46.75
CA GLY A 359 24.84 -9.80 -46.16
C GLY A 359 25.13 -9.58 -44.67
N SER A 360 24.91 -10.62 -43.87
CA SER A 360 25.16 -10.80 -42.42
C SER A 360 26.62 -10.59 -41.94
N PRO A 361 26.97 -10.81 -40.65
CA PRO A 361 26.35 -10.45 -39.36
C PRO A 361 27.31 -9.62 -38.45
N SER A 362 26.79 -9.13 -37.31
CA SER A 362 27.46 -8.30 -36.29
C SER A 362 28.73 -8.92 -35.67
N PRO A 363 29.63 -8.10 -35.09
CA PRO A 363 29.93 -8.30 -33.67
C PRO A 363 30.28 -7.04 -32.81
N MET A 364 30.11 -7.27 -31.51
CA MET A 364 30.63 -6.64 -30.27
C MET A 364 31.77 -5.60 -30.34
N ALA A 365 31.75 -4.59 -29.46
CA ALA A 365 32.69 -4.42 -28.34
C ALA A 365 32.60 -3.05 -27.64
N SER A 366 32.98 -3.05 -26.35
CA SER A 366 33.06 -2.02 -25.30
C SER A 366 33.81 -0.72 -25.64
N PRO A 367 33.76 0.32 -24.76
CA PRO A 367 34.85 1.29 -24.67
C PRO A 367 35.57 1.24 -23.31
N ALA A 368 36.91 1.19 -23.39
CA ALA A 368 37.84 1.52 -22.32
C ALA A 368 38.50 2.88 -22.61
N HIS A 369 38.77 3.62 -21.52
CA HIS A 369 39.68 4.75 -21.28
C HIS A 369 40.56 5.25 -22.46
N SER A 370 40.72 6.56 -22.71
CA SER A 370 41.74 7.45 -22.06
C SER A 370 41.59 8.89 -22.62
N ALA A 371 41.54 9.96 -21.80
CA ALA A 371 42.56 11.03 -21.63
C ALA A 371 42.95 11.83 -22.92
N VAL A 372 43.08 13.17 -23.03
CA VAL A 372 43.26 14.29 -22.05
C VAL A 372 43.24 15.65 -22.82
N SER A 373 42.63 16.71 -22.23
CA SER A 373 42.99 18.17 -22.30
C SER A 373 42.77 18.96 -23.64
N ILE A 374 42.50 20.27 -23.79
CA ILE A 374 42.45 21.57 -23.05
C ILE A 374 41.44 22.43 -23.88
N GLY A 375 40.41 23.12 -23.38
CA GLY A 375 40.40 24.37 -22.63
C GLY A 375 39.37 25.37 -23.20
N LEU A 376 39.19 26.48 -22.46
CA LEU A 376 38.47 27.73 -22.75
C LEU A 376 37.00 27.92 -22.28
N PHE A 377 36.90 28.84 -21.31
CA PHE A 377 35.84 29.79 -20.95
C PHE A 377 34.46 29.29 -20.50
N GLN A 378 34.28 29.30 -19.18
CA GLN A 378 32.97 29.35 -18.54
C GLN A 378 32.92 30.55 -17.58
N SER A 379 32.15 31.57 -17.96
CA SER A 379 31.57 32.56 -17.05
C SER A 379 30.44 33.29 -17.76
N CYS A 380 29.20 33.10 -17.30
CA CYS A 380 28.30 34.19 -16.96
C CYS A 380 27.07 33.70 -16.17
N CYS A 381 27.20 33.88 -14.85
CA CYS A 381 26.22 34.12 -13.78
C CYS A 381 24.76 33.62 -13.85
N GLY A 382 24.37 32.99 -12.73
CA GLY A 382 23.01 32.99 -12.21
C GLY A 382 22.91 32.52 -10.76
N ARG A 383 23.26 33.39 -9.78
CA ARG A 383 22.52 33.56 -8.50
C ARG A 383 23.12 34.65 -7.60
N CYS A 384 22.44 35.78 -7.57
CA CYS A 384 22.52 36.74 -6.46
C CYS A 384 21.51 36.35 -5.37
N CYS A 385 21.98 36.18 -4.15
CA CYS A 385 21.24 36.47 -2.91
C CYS A 385 22.21 37.24 -1.99
N PRO A 386 21.76 38.30 -1.29
CA PRO A 386 22.66 39.28 -0.71
C PRO A 386 23.22 38.85 0.65
N ARG A 387 24.53 39.04 0.81
CA ARG A 387 25.27 38.98 2.08
C ARG A 387 25.02 40.25 2.90
N ARG A 388 24.78 40.09 4.21
CA ARG A 388 25.29 41.01 5.24
C ARG A 388 25.67 40.21 6.48
N TYR A 389 26.98 40.10 6.68
CA TYR A 389 27.78 40.30 7.89
C TYR A 389 28.97 39.34 7.89
N GLN A 390 30.16 39.92 7.85
CA GLN A 390 31.46 39.27 7.89
C GLN A 390 32.21 39.90 9.04
N GLN A 391 32.69 39.08 9.98
CA GLN A 391 33.88 39.28 10.82
C GLN A 391 33.90 38.10 11.82
N THR A 392 34.83 37.13 11.82
CA THR A 392 36.30 37.10 11.96
C THR A 392 36.61 36.22 13.17
N CYS A 393 37.13 35.02 12.92
CA CYS A 393 38.08 34.24 13.73
C CYS A 393 38.23 32.90 12.98
N GLY A 394 39.39 32.32 12.74
CA GLY A 394 40.71 32.46 13.33
C GLY A 394 41.36 31.09 13.07
N LYS A 395 42.54 31.12 12.46
CA LYS A 395 43.34 29.99 11.99
C LYS A 395 43.58 28.93 13.09
N TYR A 396 43.65 27.65 12.72
CA TYR A 396 44.87 26.82 12.72
C TYR A 396 44.52 25.33 12.55
N MET A 397 45.10 24.71 11.52
CA MET A 397 45.40 23.26 11.43
C MET A 397 46.85 23.08 11.93
N PRO A 398 47.27 21.87 12.36
CA PRO A 398 48.11 21.08 11.44
C PRO A 398 48.02 19.53 11.55
N ALA A 399 48.26 18.93 10.39
CA ALA A 399 49.09 17.76 10.04
C ALA A 399 49.36 16.57 11.01
N ALA A 400 48.97 15.38 10.50
CA ALA A 400 49.72 14.11 10.36
C ALA A 400 50.90 13.72 11.28
N SER A 401 50.88 12.48 11.79
CA SER A 401 51.96 11.50 11.60
C SER A 401 51.54 10.09 12.05
N ALA A 402 52.05 9.09 11.32
CA ALA A 402 52.07 7.67 11.67
C ALA A 402 53.00 7.37 12.87
N ALA A 403 52.74 6.27 13.58
CA ALA A 403 53.75 5.48 14.30
C ALA A 403 53.21 4.09 14.68
N GLN A 404 54.02 3.07 14.40
CA GLN A 404 53.95 1.69 14.88
C GLN A 404 54.15 1.61 16.40
N THR A 405 53.54 0.61 17.07
CA THR A 405 54.26 -0.13 18.13
C THR A 405 53.68 -1.54 18.34
N ASN A 406 54.59 -2.52 18.30
CA ASN A 406 54.46 -3.90 18.75
C ASN A 406 54.42 -4.00 20.29
N GLN A 407 53.74 -5.03 20.83
CA GLN A 407 54.24 -6.02 21.83
C GLN A 407 53.07 -6.86 22.41
N THR A 408 52.98 -8.17 22.07
CA THR A 408 53.27 -9.36 22.94
C THR A 408 52.39 -9.47 24.19
N GLY A 409 51.71 -10.57 24.56
CA GLY A 409 51.60 -11.96 24.07
C GLY A 409 50.84 -12.82 25.11
N ALA A 410 50.51 -14.06 24.73
CA ALA A 410 49.86 -15.17 25.47
C ALA A 410 48.31 -15.09 25.64
N GLY A 411 47.50 -16.09 25.30
CA GLY A 411 47.74 -17.43 24.74
C GLY A 411 46.45 -18.26 24.77
N MET A 412 46.20 -18.94 23.63
CA MET A 412 45.48 -20.22 23.44
C MET A 412 43.93 -20.34 23.49
N ASP A 413 43.51 -21.15 22.50
CA ASP A 413 42.26 -21.87 22.23
C ASP A 413 41.07 -21.06 21.67
N GLY A 414 40.55 -21.25 20.46
CA GLY A 414 40.70 -22.33 19.49
C GLY A 414 39.33 -22.89 19.11
N THR A 415 38.57 -22.22 18.22
CA THR A 415 37.54 -22.88 17.40
C THR A 415 37.18 -22.04 16.17
N TYR A 416 37.17 -22.72 15.02
CA TYR A 416 37.00 -22.20 13.67
C TYR A 416 35.52 -21.97 13.31
N LEU A 417 35.27 -20.91 12.53
CA LEU A 417 34.41 -20.76 11.33
C LEU A 417 32.97 -21.37 11.36
N VAL A 418 31.89 -20.75 10.87
CA VAL A 418 31.67 -20.14 9.54
C VAL A 418 30.41 -19.26 9.58
N GLU A 419 30.52 -18.04 9.03
CA GLU A 419 29.42 -17.23 8.49
C GLU A 419 28.84 -17.89 7.23
N ALA A 420 27.51 -18.03 7.13
CA ALA A 420 26.84 -18.23 5.85
C ALA A 420 25.54 -17.42 5.80
N SER A 421 25.63 -16.32 5.07
CA SER A 421 24.53 -15.56 4.49
C SER A 421 23.65 -16.48 3.63
N PHE A 422 22.33 -16.45 3.88
CA PHE A 422 21.27 -16.45 2.87
C PHE A 422 20.01 -15.79 3.46
#